data_AF-A0A8J3KNX2-F1
#
_entry.id   AF-A0A8J3KNX2-F1
#
_cell.length_a   1.000
_cell.length_b   1.000
_cell.length_c   1.000
_cell.angle_alpha   90.00
_cell.angle_beta   90.00
_cell.angle_gamma   90.00
#
_symmetry.space_group_name_H-M   'P 1'
#
loop_
_entity.id
_entity.type
_entity.pdbx_description
1 polymer ?
#
loop_
_entity_poly.entity_id
_entity_poly.type
_entity_poly.pdbx_seq_one_letter_code
_entity_poly.pdbx_strand_id
1 'polypeptide(L)'
;MAASFMSVEDNMLKPTWYLTDGDWFAQLPDAPRLDEDGQAAIEQVADLFGYDFYLGRAKTVAAVHVMLLAAEHLGANLTYTGNSHDLADLIRLLNGLNLVQAHLTQIVQSIAERAAARGFDELSEVPAAALRALTDSLSTAGANGEVCAGHLKEAHFTLRGLTLYPSRKARDPAADARLSQTWEQT
;
A
#
# COMPACT_ATOMS: atom_id res chain seq x y z
N MET A 1 15.79 4.15 36.20
CA MET A 1 14.63 3.90 35.31
C MET A 1 15.08 4.18 33.90
N ALA A 2 15.35 3.14 33.13
CA ALA A 2 15.80 3.27 31.74
C ALA A 2 14.58 3.46 30.84
N ALA A 3 14.52 4.60 30.14
CA ALA A 3 13.58 4.79 29.05
C ALA A 3 13.97 3.84 27.93
N SER A 4 13.08 2.90 27.61
CA SER A 4 13.23 2.04 26.44
C SER A 4 13.07 2.93 25.21
N PHE A 5 14.18 3.24 24.54
CA PHE A 5 14.17 3.77 23.19
C PHE A 5 13.57 2.69 22.29
N MET A 6 12.27 2.79 22.01
CA MET A 6 11.68 2.05 20.90
C MET A 6 12.42 2.52 19.64
N SER A 7 13.10 1.58 18.98
CA SER A 7 13.78 1.83 17.71
C SER A 7 12.75 2.42 16.74
N VAL A 8 13.15 3.48 16.03
CA VAL A 8 12.37 4.11 14.94
C VAL A 8 11.97 3.06 13.87
N GLU A 9 12.63 1.90 13.84
CA GLU A 9 12.33 0.77 12.96
C GLU A 9 11.02 0.02 13.30
N ASP A 10 10.48 0.15 14.52
CA ASP A 10 9.16 -0.43 14.87
C ASP A 10 7.98 0.40 14.35
N ASN A 11 8.24 1.57 13.77
CA ASN A 11 7.24 2.50 13.25
C ASN A 11 6.98 2.32 11.74
N MET A 12 7.06 1.07 11.27
CA MET A 12 6.69 0.76 9.89
C MET A 12 5.19 0.92 9.68
N LEU A 13 4.82 1.56 8.56
CA LEU A 13 3.46 1.64 7.99
C LEU A 13 2.91 0.24 7.61
N LYS A 14 2.72 -0.64 8.58
CA LYS A 14 2.15 -1.97 8.40
C LYS A 14 0.67 -1.91 8.75
N PRO A 15 -0.25 -2.07 7.77
CA PRO A 15 -1.63 -2.32 8.12
C PRO A 15 -1.67 -3.63 8.91
N THR A 16 -2.41 -3.65 10.02
CA THR A 16 -2.35 -4.72 11.04
C THR A 16 -2.64 -6.12 10.48
N TRP A 17 -3.28 -6.19 9.32
CA TRP A 17 -3.69 -7.41 8.63
C TRP A 17 -2.94 -7.67 7.30
N TYR A 18 -2.08 -6.75 6.83
CA TYR A 18 -1.55 -6.77 5.45
C TYR A 18 -0.05 -7.15 5.35
N LEU A 19 0.80 -6.84 6.34
CA LEU A 19 2.24 -7.12 6.27
C LEU A 19 2.73 -8.00 7.42
N THR A 20 2.62 -9.33 7.27
CA THR A 20 3.41 -10.29 8.06
C THR A 20 4.84 -10.44 7.54
N ASP A 21 5.06 -10.13 6.25
CA ASP A 21 6.34 -10.41 5.57
C ASP A 21 7.05 -9.12 5.15
N GLY A 22 7.96 -8.67 6.02
CA GLY A 22 9.12 -7.85 5.67
C GLY A 22 8.88 -6.35 5.44
N ASP A 23 9.96 -5.59 5.63
CA ASP A 23 10.00 -4.16 5.34
C ASP A 23 9.88 -3.93 3.82
N TRP A 24 8.83 -3.23 3.38
CA TRP A 24 8.56 -2.91 1.98
C TRP A 24 9.69 -2.08 1.35
N PHE A 25 10.27 -1.13 2.09
CA PHE A 25 11.38 -0.33 1.60
C PHE A 25 12.64 -1.19 1.41
N ALA A 26 12.85 -2.17 2.28
CA ALA A 26 13.94 -3.14 2.14
C ALA A 26 13.80 -4.05 0.91
N GLN A 27 12.59 -4.19 0.33
CA GLN A 27 12.34 -4.98 -0.89
C GLN A 27 12.63 -4.19 -2.19
N LEU A 28 13.04 -2.92 -2.08
CA LEU A 28 13.33 -2.05 -3.23
C LEU A 28 14.76 -1.48 -3.19
N PRO A 29 15.82 -2.32 -3.13
CA PRO A 29 17.20 -1.84 -3.03
C PRO A 29 17.65 -1.01 -4.25
N ASP A 30 17.05 -1.28 -5.42
CA ASP A 30 17.36 -0.63 -6.70
C ASP A 30 16.35 0.46 -7.08
N ALA A 31 15.39 0.80 -6.20
CA ALA A 31 14.53 1.94 -6.47
C ALA A 31 15.41 3.22 -6.52
N PRO A 32 15.16 4.14 -7.47
CA PRO A 32 15.81 5.44 -7.45
C PRO A 32 15.61 6.04 -6.06
N ARG A 33 16.72 6.25 -5.34
CA ARG A 33 16.65 7.04 -4.12
C ARG A 33 16.24 8.44 -4.53
N LEU A 34 15.40 9.04 -3.70
CA LEU A 34 15.06 10.44 -3.89
C LEU A 34 16.36 11.23 -3.95
N ASP A 35 16.46 12.10 -4.93
CA ASP A 35 17.51 13.11 -4.93
C ASP A 35 17.31 14.07 -3.75
N GLU A 36 18.27 14.97 -3.54
CA GLU A 36 18.21 15.91 -2.40
C GLU A 36 16.89 16.72 -2.41
N ASP A 37 16.37 17.05 -3.58
CA ASP A 37 15.11 17.77 -3.76
C ASP A 37 13.90 16.89 -3.41
N GLY A 38 13.87 15.63 -3.85
CA GLY A 38 12.83 14.67 -3.50
C GLY A 38 12.81 14.33 -2.01
N GLN A 39 13.99 14.24 -1.40
CA GLN A 39 14.14 14.03 0.04
C GLN A 39 13.65 15.26 0.82
N ALA A 40 14.02 16.47 0.39
CA ALA A 40 13.54 17.72 0.98
C ALA A 40 12.02 17.90 0.83
N ALA A 41 11.43 17.44 -0.28
CA ALA A 41 9.98 17.47 -0.47
C ALA A 41 9.27 16.51 0.50
N ILE A 42 9.81 15.30 0.72
CA ILE A 42 9.28 14.39 1.74
C ILE A 42 9.45 14.97 3.14
N GLU A 43 10.58 15.60 3.45
CA GLU A 43 10.80 16.24 4.74
C GLU A 43 9.85 17.41 4.97
N GLN A 44 9.55 18.23 3.96
CA GLN A 44 8.54 19.29 4.05
C GLN A 44 7.12 18.73 4.27
N VAL A 45 6.79 17.62 3.62
CA VAL A 45 5.53 16.91 3.84
C VAL A 45 5.51 16.32 5.25
N ALA A 46 6.60 15.70 5.71
CA ALA A 46 6.73 15.16 7.05
C ALA A 46 6.64 16.26 8.12
N ASP A 47 7.18 17.46 7.85
CA ASP A 47 7.07 18.64 8.70
C ASP A 47 5.64 19.20 8.71
N LEU A 48 4.94 19.21 7.57
CA LEU A 48 3.51 19.55 7.50
C LEU A 48 2.68 18.60 8.39
N PHE A 49 3.07 17.33 8.42
CA PHE A 49 2.53 16.27 9.25
C PHE A 49 3.29 16.07 10.58
N GLY A 50 4.13 17.04 11.00
CA GLY A 50 5.14 16.88 12.05
C GLY A 50 4.60 16.41 13.41
N TYR A 51 5.50 16.22 14.39
CA TYR A 51 5.30 15.61 15.73
C TYR A 51 4.10 16.09 16.58
N ASP A 52 3.34 17.09 16.13
CA ASP A 52 2.07 17.46 16.73
C ASP A 52 1.04 16.34 16.51
N PHE A 53 0.62 15.72 17.62
CA PHE A 53 -0.45 14.72 17.67
C PHE A 53 -1.83 15.24 17.20
N TYR A 54 -1.92 16.47 16.68
CA TYR A 54 -3.18 17.15 16.36
C TYR A 54 -3.16 17.74 14.94
N LEU A 55 -3.80 17.03 14.00
CA LEU A 55 -4.18 17.58 12.71
C LEU A 55 -5.41 18.47 12.89
N GLY A 56 -5.18 19.78 13.07
CA GLY A 56 -6.26 20.77 13.05
C GLY A 56 -6.94 20.86 11.67
N ARG A 57 -8.16 21.41 11.62
CA ARG A 57 -9.00 21.47 10.40
C ARG A 57 -8.25 21.92 9.14
N ALA A 58 -7.48 23.01 9.22
CA ALA A 58 -6.72 23.53 8.08
C ALA A 58 -5.64 22.56 7.60
N LYS A 59 -4.91 21.91 8.52
CA LYS A 59 -3.90 20.90 8.19
C LYS A 59 -4.56 19.66 7.57
N THR A 60 -5.70 19.21 8.09
CA THR A 60 -6.47 18.09 7.49
C THR A 60 -6.90 18.40 6.06
N VAL A 61 -7.42 19.61 5.78
CA VAL A 61 -7.79 20.01 4.42
C VAL A 61 -6.59 20.04 3.49
N ALA A 62 -5.48 20.65 3.92
CA ALA A 62 -4.25 20.71 3.13
C ALA A 62 -3.68 19.31 2.84
N ALA A 63 -3.64 18.44 3.86
CA ALA A 63 -3.21 17.06 3.75
C ALA A 63 -4.02 16.28 2.70
N VAL A 64 -5.35 16.32 2.81
CA VAL A 64 -6.24 15.66 1.84
C VAL A 64 -6.04 16.22 0.44
N HIS A 65 -5.87 17.53 0.30
CA HIS A 65 -5.64 18.16 -1.00
C HIS A 65 -4.33 17.67 -1.65
N VAL A 66 -3.23 17.63 -0.90
CA VAL A 66 -1.94 17.12 -1.38
C VAL A 66 -2.04 15.64 -1.78
N MET A 67 -2.72 14.81 -0.97
CA MET A 67 -2.94 13.39 -1.30
C MET A 67 -3.73 13.20 -2.60
N LEU A 68 -4.78 14.01 -2.81
CA LEU A 68 -5.59 13.97 -4.03
C LEU A 68 -4.79 14.39 -5.27
N LEU A 69 -4.00 15.46 -5.18
CA LEU A 69 -3.12 15.88 -6.27
C LEU A 69 -2.08 14.81 -6.61
N ALA A 70 -1.48 14.17 -5.60
CA ALA A 70 -0.54 13.09 -5.80
C ALA A 70 -1.19 11.89 -6.53
N ALA A 71 -2.41 11.51 -6.13
CA ALA A 71 -3.16 10.45 -6.78
C ALA A 71 -3.54 10.79 -8.23
N GLU A 72 -3.97 12.03 -8.49
CA GLU A 72 -4.29 12.51 -9.84
C GLU A 72 -3.07 12.50 -10.76
N HIS A 73 -1.94 13.02 -10.28
CA HIS A 73 -0.69 13.00 -11.03
C HIS A 73 -0.19 11.57 -11.30
N LEU A 74 -0.30 10.66 -10.33
CA LEU A 74 0.02 9.26 -10.54
C LEU A 74 -0.87 8.64 -11.62
N GLY A 75 -2.19 8.86 -11.56
CA GLY A 75 -3.13 8.36 -12.55
C GLY A 75 -2.88 8.92 -13.96
N ALA A 76 -2.57 10.21 -14.07
CA ALA A 76 -2.25 10.85 -15.34
C ALA A 76 -0.94 10.29 -15.94
N ASN A 77 0.12 10.17 -15.15
CA ASN A 77 1.39 9.60 -15.62
C ASN A 77 1.19 8.18 -16.15
N LEU A 78 0.44 7.34 -15.45
CA LEU A 78 0.17 5.96 -15.91
C LEU A 78 -0.64 5.92 -17.20
N THR A 79 -1.60 6.82 -17.35
CA THR A 79 -2.47 6.91 -18.53
C THR A 79 -1.70 7.36 -19.77
N TYR A 80 -0.78 8.32 -19.61
CA TYR A 80 -0.10 8.98 -20.74
C TYR A 80 1.31 8.49 -21.01
N THR A 81 1.99 7.86 -20.04
CA THR A 81 3.34 7.30 -20.20
C THR A 81 3.38 5.78 -20.06
N GLY A 82 2.25 5.10 -20.23
CA GLY A 82 2.14 3.64 -20.06
C GLY A 82 3.14 2.81 -20.88
N ASN A 83 3.54 3.30 -22.06
CA ASN A 83 4.54 2.63 -22.91
C ASN A 83 5.99 2.78 -22.42
N SER A 84 6.22 3.62 -21.40
CA SER A 84 7.54 3.90 -20.83
C SER A 84 7.82 3.12 -19.55
N HIS A 85 6.82 2.41 -19.00
CA HIS A 85 6.94 1.64 -17.77
C HIS A 85 7.18 0.17 -18.09
N ASP A 86 8.10 -0.46 -17.38
CA ASP A 86 8.34 -1.90 -17.52
C ASP A 86 7.44 -2.72 -16.58
N LEU A 87 7.56 -4.05 -16.66
CA LEU A 87 6.79 -4.96 -15.79
C LEU A 87 7.15 -4.78 -14.30
N ALA A 88 8.40 -4.40 -13.98
CA ALA A 88 8.81 -4.16 -12.61
C ALA A 88 8.15 -2.88 -12.05
N ASP A 89 8.02 -1.84 -12.87
CA ASP A 89 7.30 -0.61 -12.52
C ASP A 89 5.81 -0.89 -12.25
N LEU A 90 5.17 -1.73 -13.08
CA LEU A 90 3.78 -2.15 -12.84
C LEU A 90 3.62 -2.94 -11.53
N ILE A 91 4.56 -3.84 -11.21
CA ILE A 91 4.56 -4.61 -9.95
C ILE A 91 4.69 -3.70 -8.74
N ARG A 92 5.61 -2.73 -8.81
CA ARG A 92 5.85 -1.74 -7.74
C ARG A 92 4.61 -0.88 -7.52
N LEU A 93 4.02 -0.39 -8.61
CA LEU A 93 2.80 0.40 -8.58
C LEU A 93 1.65 -0.36 -7.92
N LEU A 94 1.37 -1.59 -8.37
CA LEU A 94 0.26 -2.37 -7.84
C LEU A 94 0.42 -2.66 -6.35
N ASN A 95 1.66 -2.91 -5.89
CA ASN A 95 1.88 -3.05 -4.46
C ASN A 95 1.73 -1.73 -3.70
N GLY A 96 2.22 -0.61 -4.24
CA GLY A 96 2.04 0.71 -3.65
C GLY A 96 0.57 1.10 -3.51
N LEU A 97 -0.22 0.89 -4.56
CA LEU A 97 -1.67 1.08 -4.54
C LEU A 97 -2.34 0.17 -3.51
N ASN A 98 -1.88 -1.07 -3.39
CA ASN A 98 -2.41 -1.97 -2.37
C ASN A 98 -2.13 -1.48 -0.94
N LEU A 99 -0.90 -1.02 -0.68
CA LEU A 99 -0.54 -0.45 0.63
C LEU A 99 -1.42 0.76 0.96
N VAL A 100 -1.61 1.68 0.00
CA VAL A 100 -2.50 2.83 0.17
C VAL A 100 -3.92 2.37 0.48
N GLN A 101 -4.47 1.42 -0.30
CA GLN A 101 -5.81 0.89 -0.09
C GLN A 101 -5.96 0.22 1.28
N ALA A 102 -4.95 -0.53 1.72
CA ALA A 102 -4.97 -1.22 3.01
C ALA A 102 -4.96 -0.22 4.19
N HIS A 103 -4.14 0.84 4.09
CA HIS A 103 -4.12 1.91 5.10
C HIS A 103 -5.42 2.71 5.13
N LEU A 104 -5.97 3.07 3.97
CA LEU A 104 -7.27 3.73 3.89
C LEU A 104 -8.38 2.88 4.53
N THR A 105 -8.36 1.57 4.27
CA THR A 105 -9.29 0.61 4.86
C THR A 105 -9.18 0.61 6.39
N GLN A 106 -7.96 0.52 6.92
CA GLN A 106 -7.74 0.54 8.37
C GLN A 106 -8.16 1.87 9.02
N ILE A 107 -7.94 3.01 8.35
CA ILE A 107 -8.41 4.32 8.82
C ILE A 107 -9.94 4.32 8.91
N VAL A 108 -10.63 3.85 7.87
CA VAL A 108 -12.10 3.78 7.84
C VAL A 108 -12.64 2.91 8.98
N GLN A 109 -12.05 1.73 9.20
CA GLN A 109 -12.42 0.84 10.31
C GLN A 109 -12.16 1.49 11.68
N SER A 110 -11.01 2.14 11.85
CA SER A 110 -10.68 2.86 13.08
C SER A 110 -11.66 4.00 13.37
N ILE A 111 -12.14 4.70 12.33
CA ILE A 111 -13.18 5.73 12.46
C ILE A 111 -14.51 5.08 12.85
N ALA A 112 -14.87 3.94 12.24
CA ALA A 112 -16.08 3.20 12.60
C ALA A 112 -16.08 2.78 14.08
N GLU A 113 -14.97 2.20 14.55
CA GLU A 113 -14.78 1.80 15.95
C GLU A 113 -14.89 3.01 16.90
N ARG A 114 -14.22 4.12 16.58
CA ARG A 114 -14.29 5.34 17.39
C ARG A 114 -15.70 5.95 17.39
N ALA A 115 -16.41 5.93 16.26
CA ALA A 115 -17.78 6.40 16.18
C ALA A 115 -18.72 5.53 17.05
N ALA A 116 -18.60 4.21 16.96
CA ALA A 116 -19.36 3.26 17.79
C ALA A 116 -19.11 3.47 19.29
N ALA A 117 -17.85 3.74 19.66
CA ALA A 117 -17.43 4.04 21.02
C ALA A 117 -17.77 5.46 21.49
N ARG A 118 -18.38 6.30 20.63
CA ARG A 118 -18.62 7.74 20.89
C ARG A 118 -17.34 8.50 21.29
N GLY A 119 -16.22 8.14 20.65
CA GLY A 119 -14.90 8.72 20.92
C GLY A 119 -14.62 10.05 20.23
N PHE A 120 -15.59 10.61 19.50
CA PHE A 120 -15.50 11.97 18.95
C PHE A 120 -16.37 12.92 19.78
N ASP A 121 -15.85 14.11 20.03
CA ASP A 121 -16.61 15.19 20.68
C ASP A 121 -17.91 15.48 19.90
N GLU A 122 -18.94 15.93 20.61
CA GLU A 122 -20.28 16.26 20.07
C GLU A 122 -21.11 15.07 19.55
N LEU A 123 -20.56 13.84 19.48
CA LEU A 123 -21.37 12.65 19.14
C LEU A 123 -22.47 12.32 20.14
N SER A 124 -22.40 12.87 21.36
CA SER A 124 -23.45 12.73 22.37
C SER A 124 -24.78 13.38 21.96
N GLU A 125 -24.74 14.37 21.08
CA GLU A 125 -25.92 15.08 20.57
C GLU A 125 -26.52 14.41 19.34
N VAL A 126 -25.80 13.47 18.72
CA VAL A 126 -26.26 12.75 17.52
C VAL A 126 -27.31 11.70 17.91
N PRO A 127 -28.47 11.66 17.23
CA PRO A 127 -29.47 10.64 17.47
C PRO A 127 -28.91 9.22 17.31
N ALA A 128 -29.25 8.32 18.24
CA ALA A 128 -28.69 6.96 18.27
C ALA A 128 -28.91 6.18 16.96
N ALA A 129 -30.04 6.39 16.28
CA ALA A 129 -30.32 5.78 14.99
C ALA A 129 -29.36 6.28 13.88
N ALA A 130 -29.03 7.57 13.87
CA ALA A 130 -28.09 8.16 12.91
C ALA A 130 -26.66 7.68 13.18
N LEU A 131 -26.24 7.63 14.44
CA LEU A 131 -24.92 7.10 14.81
C LEU A 131 -24.75 5.62 14.43
N ARG A 132 -25.80 4.81 14.59
CA ARG A 132 -25.81 3.42 14.14
C ARG A 132 -25.66 3.33 12.62
N ALA A 133 -26.45 4.07 11.86
CA ALA A 133 -26.37 4.07 10.40
C ALA A 133 -24.98 4.51 9.88
N LEU A 134 -24.36 5.49 10.53
CA LEU A 134 -22.98 5.91 10.24
C LEU A 134 -21.99 4.78 10.49
N THR A 135 -22.05 4.15 11.65
CA THR A 135 -21.16 3.04 12.04
C THR A 135 -21.30 1.86 11.09
N ASP A 136 -22.53 1.49 10.74
CA ASP A 136 -22.82 0.39 9.82
C ASP A 136 -22.26 0.70 8.42
N SER A 137 -22.42 1.94 7.95
CA SER A 137 -21.92 2.38 6.64
C SER A 137 -20.39 2.36 6.60
N LEU A 138 -19.71 2.89 7.63
CA LEU A 138 -18.25 2.88 7.73
C LEU A 138 -17.69 1.45 7.86
N SER A 139 -18.35 0.60 8.65
CA SER A 139 -17.95 -0.81 8.79
C SER A 139 -18.08 -1.55 7.46
N THR A 140 -19.16 -1.31 6.73
CA THR A 140 -19.37 -1.87 5.38
C THR A 140 -18.30 -1.37 4.41
N ALA A 141 -17.98 -0.08 4.43
CA ALA A 141 -16.92 0.50 3.61
C ALA A 141 -15.55 -0.12 3.94
N GLY A 142 -15.26 -0.34 5.22
CA GLY A 142 -14.06 -1.06 5.67
C GLY A 142 -14.00 -2.49 5.13
N ALA A 143 -15.07 -3.27 5.28
CA ALA A 143 -15.13 -4.64 4.77
C ALA A 143 -14.94 -4.70 3.24
N ASN A 144 -15.56 -3.78 2.49
CA ASN A 144 -15.35 -3.68 1.04
C ASN A 144 -13.91 -3.27 0.71
N GLY A 145 -13.31 -2.40 1.51
CA GLY A 145 -11.91 -1.99 1.38
C GLY A 145 -10.94 -3.16 1.50
N GLU A 146 -11.18 -4.08 2.43
CA GLU A 146 -10.40 -5.32 2.59
C GLU A 146 -10.48 -6.20 1.35
N VAL A 147 -11.68 -6.36 0.77
CA VAL A 147 -11.88 -7.10 -0.48
C VAL A 147 -11.07 -6.47 -1.62
N CYS A 148 -11.14 -5.14 -1.78
CA CYS A 148 -10.38 -4.44 -2.82
C CYS A 148 -8.87 -4.61 -2.66
N ALA A 149 -8.34 -4.45 -1.46
CA ALA A 149 -6.91 -4.67 -1.18
C ALA A 149 -6.51 -6.15 -1.37
N GLY A 150 -7.41 -7.09 -1.07
CA GLY A 150 -7.24 -8.51 -1.39
C GLY A 150 -7.02 -8.74 -2.88
N HIS A 151 -7.85 -8.13 -3.74
CA HIS A 151 -7.67 -8.21 -5.19
C HIS A 151 -6.38 -7.55 -5.69
N LEU A 152 -6.01 -6.40 -5.12
CA LEU A 152 -4.72 -5.77 -5.45
C LEU A 152 -3.53 -6.64 -5.03
N LYS A 153 -3.67 -7.39 -3.92
CA LYS A 153 -2.65 -8.32 -3.42
C LYS A 153 -2.48 -9.49 -4.37
N GLU A 154 -3.59 -10.06 -4.80
CA GLU A 154 -3.63 -11.15 -5.78
C GLU A 154 -3.02 -10.72 -7.11
N ALA A 155 -3.38 -9.52 -7.61
CA ALA A 155 -2.80 -8.97 -8.83
C ALA A 155 -1.28 -8.78 -8.70
N HIS A 156 -0.82 -8.19 -7.58
CA HIS A 156 0.61 -8.04 -7.29
C HIS A 156 1.35 -9.39 -7.28
N PHE A 157 0.83 -10.39 -6.56
CA PHE A 157 1.46 -11.72 -6.50
C PHE A 157 1.43 -12.47 -7.81
N THR A 158 0.37 -12.32 -8.60
CA THR A 158 0.30 -12.89 -9.95
C THR A 158 1.44 -12.36 -10.82
N LEU A 159 1.64 -11.04 -10.84
CA LEU A 159 2.73 -10.44 -11.62
C LEU A 159 4.11 -10.78 -11.07
N ARG A 160 4.29 -10.80 -9.75
CA ARG A 160 5.56 -11.23 -9.12
C ARG A 160 5.89 -12.70 -9.43
N GLY A 161 4.88 -13.56 -9.51
CA GLY A 161 5.05 -14.95 -9.93
C GLY A 161 5.60 -15.06 -11.36
N LEU A 162 5.22 -14.14 -12.26
CA LEU A 162 5.73 -14.12 -13.63
C LEU A 162 7.20 -13.68 -13.71
N THR A 163 7.68 -12.84 -12.78
CA THR A 163 9.08 -12.37 -12.75
C THR A 163 10.05 -13.33 -12.06
N LEU A 164 9.55 -14.17 -11.14
CA LEU A 164 10.34 -15.24 -10.50
C LEU A 164 10.44 -16.52 -11.37
N TYR A 165 9.67 -16.62 -12.45
CA TYR A 165 9.75 -17.70 -13.45
C TYR A 165 10.31 -17.24 -14.82
N PRO A 166 11.48 -16.59 -14.93
CA PRO A 166 12.04 -16.25 -16.23
C PRO A 166 12.83 -17.44 -16.81
N SER A 167 12.17 -18.58 -17.11
CA SER A 167 12.73 -19.60 -18.05
C SER A 167 11.79 -20.80 -18.26
N ARG A 168 10.82 -20.68 -19.17
CA ARG A 168 10.33 -21.85 -19.94
C ARG A 168 10.44 -21.69 -21.45
N LYS A 169 10.97 -20.56 -21.93
CA LYS A 169 11.26 -20.31 -23.36
C LYS A 169 12.75 -20.40 -23.74
N ALA A 170 13.59 -20.95 -22.86
CA ALA A 170 14.97 -21.33 -23.16
C ALA A 170 15.20 -22.84 -22.93
N ARG A 171 14.20 -23.69 -23.19
CA ARG A 171 14.47 -25.12 -23.39
C ARG A 171 15.13 -25.25 -24.75
N ASP A 172 16.43 -25.52 -24.74
CA ASP A 172 17.18 -25.95 -25.90
C ASP A 172 16.53 -27.24 -26.45
N PRO A 173 15.92 -27.23 -27.65
CA PRO A 173 15.33 -28.43 -28.23
C PRO A 173 16.39 -29.53 -28.48
N ALA A 174 17.69 -29.20 -28.50
CA ALA A 174 18.76 -30.19 -28.59
C ALA A 174 19.00 -30.94 -27.27
N ALA A 175 18.63 -30.36 -26.11
CA ALA A 175 18.72 -31.04 -24.82
C ALA A 175 17.62 -32.10 -24.65
N ASP A 176 16.40 -31.81 -25.12
CA ASP A 176 15.29 -32.77 -25.10
C ASP A 176 15.50 -33.91 -26.13
N ALA A 177 16.18 -33.65 -27.26
CA ALA A 177 16.53 -34.70 -28.23
C ALA A 177 17.60 -35.68 -27.70
N ARG A 178 18.55 -35.21 -26.88
CA ARG A 178 19.58 -36.06 -26.26
C ARG A 178 19.01 -36.99 -25.19
N LEU A 179 18.02 -36.51 -24.43
CA LEU A 179 17.35 -37.34 -23.42
C LEU A 179 16.52 -38.46 -24.06
N SER A 180 15.86 -38.21 -25.19
CA SER A 180 15.09 -39.23 -25.91
C SER A 180 15.96 -40.34 -26.52
N GLN A 181 17.22 -40.06 -26.91
CA GLN A 181 18.11 -41.11 -27.43
C GLN A 181 18.69 -42.03 -26.35
N THR A 182 18.82 -41.56 -25.10
CA THR A 182 19.33 -42.39 -23.99
C THR A 182 18.36 -43.46 -23.49
N TRP A 183 17.05 -43.34 -23.77
CA TRP A 183 16.04 -44.33 -23.35
C TRP A 183 15.78 -45.43 -24.39
N GLU A 184 16.35 -45.35 -25.60
CA GLU A 184 16.23 -46.38 -26.64
C GLU A 184 17.44 -47.34 -26.71
N GLN A 185 18.41 -47.23 -25.80
CA GLN A 185 19.61 -48.09 -25.77
C GLN A 185 19.85 -48.85 -24.45
N THR A 186 18.82 -49.06 -23.63
CA THR A 186 18.88 -50.01 -22.50
C THR A 186 17.68 -50.95 -22.54
#